data_AF-A0A0G0Z9H9-F1
#
_entry.id   AF-A0A0G0Z9H9-F1
#
_cell.length_a   1.000
_cell.length_b   1.000
_cell.length_c   1.000
_cell.angle_alpha   90.00
_cell.angle_beta   90.00
_cell.angle_gamma   90.00
#
_symmetry.space_group_name_H-M   'P 1'
#
loop_
_entity.id
_entity.type
_entity.pdbx_description
1 polymer ?
#
loop_
_entity_poly.entity_id
_entity_poly.type
_entity_poly.pdbx_seq_one_letter_code
_entity_poly.pdbx_strand_id
1 'polypeptide(L)'
;MLYIRLSWEVFGIVHMIQNLKVCKESTYYVYMYSQYLSQFRIPLILGSVGVICFVIFVIISISDSQKKEQLENGIEIIQKDAVEQNDQAQMIYIDIQGAVVEPGVYEMKQDSRIIDLLDKAGGYDQEADLNWIAKNINQAQKLEDGTKLYIPADNRWPTIQLNPRVVGKRNSRREDI
;
A
#
# COMPACT_ATOMS: atom_id res chain seq x y z
N MET A 1 33.26 99.52 28.23
CA MET A 1 32.36 98.79 27.29
C MET A 1 32.85 97.39 26.91
N LEU A 2 33.72 96.73 27.72
CA LEU A 2 34.25 95.38 27.40
C LEU A 2 33.83 94.26 28.38
N TYR A 3 33.35 94.60 29.59
CA TYR A 3 33.05 93.59 30.62
C TYR A 3 31.71 92.85 30.41
N ILE A 4 30.77 93.44 29.67
CA ILE A 4 29.43 92.85 29.46
C ILE A 4 29.46 91.73 28.39
N ARG A 5 30.48 91.71 27.52
CA ARG A 5 30.60 90.73 26.43
C ARG A 5 31.17 89.37 26.90
N LEU A 6 31.98 89.35 27.95
CA LEU A 6 32.58 88.11 28.49
C LEU A 6 31.66 87.31 29.41
N SER A 7 30.60 87.93 29.96
CA SER A 7 29.68 87.24 30.87
C SER A 7 28.76 86.23 30.16
N TRP A 8 28.45 86.45 28.88
CA TRP A 8 27.49 85.61 28.16
C TRP A 8 28.11 84.30 27.65
N GLU A 9 29.43 84.27 27.40
CA GLU A 9 30.10 83.03 26.99
C GLU A 9 30.33 82.07 28.16
N VAL A 10 30.65 82.58 29.34
CA VAL A 10 30.87 81.74 30.54
C VAL A 10 29.55 81.12 31.03
N PHE A 11 28.43 81.86 30.95
CA PHE A 11 27.12 81.34 31.35
C PHE A 11 26.62 80.22 30.44
N GLY A 12 26.91 80.30 29.13
CA GLY A 12 26.59 79.25 28.16
C GLY A 12 27.32 77.93 28.44
N ILE A 13 28.60 78.00 28.82
CA ILE A 13 29.40 76.80 29.14
C ILE A 13 28.95 76.16 30.45
N VAL A 14 28.61 76.94 31.47
CA VAL A 14 28.08 76.42 32.75
C VAL A 14 26.73 75.71 32.56
N HIS A 15 25.84 76.28 31.73
CA HIS A 15 24.54 75.66 31.41
C HIS A 15 24.71 74.38 30.56
N MET A 16 25.74 74.32 29.71
CA MET A 16 26.07 73.11 28.94
C MET A 16 26.60 71.98 29.84
N ILE A 17 27.34 72.30 30.90
CA ILE A 17 27.86 71.31 31.86
C ILE A 17 26.75 70.75 32.77
N GLN A 18 25.71 71.53 33.09
CA GLN A 18 24.57 71.05 33.88
C GLN A 18 23.73 69.99 33.13
N ASN A 19 23.79 69.95 31.79
CA ASN A 19 23.11 68.93 30.96
C ASN A 19 23.84 67.58 30.91
N LEU A 20 25.12 67.48 31.33
CA LEU A 20 25.86 66.20 31.36
C LEU A 20 25.42 65.26 32.50
N LYS A 21 24.69 65.76 33.51
CA LYS A 21 24.12 64.92 34.58
C LYS A 21 22.94 64.07 34.11
N VAL A 22 22.16 64.56 33.15
CA VAL A 22 21.01 63.82 32.59
C VAL A 22 21.45 62.55 31.84
N CYS A 23 22.67 62.55 31.29
CA CYS A 23 23.22 61.37 30.61
C CYS A 23 23.66 60.24 31.55
N LYS A 24 23.97 60.52 32.83
CA LYS A 24 24.43 59.49 33.78
C LYS A 24 23.29 58.58 34.26
N GLU A 25 22.09 59.11 34.44
CA GLU A 25 20.91 58.30 34.76
C GLU A 25 20.50 57.45 33.54
N SER A 26 20.49 58.02 32.34
CA SER A 26 20.15 57.28 31.12
C SER A 26 21.12 56.15 30.77
N THR A 27 22.42 56.30 31.04
CA THR A 27 23.39 55.22 30.81
C THR A 27 23.27 54.10 31.85
N TYR A 28 22.91 54.40 33.09
CA TYR A 28 22.70 53.37 34.11
C TYR A 28 21.54 52.43 33.74
N TYR A 29 20.43 52.96 33.22
CA TYR A 29 19.32 52.14 32.73
C TYR A 29 19.72 51.26 31.55
N VAL A 30 20.54 51.77 30.62
CA VAL A 30 21.04 50.99 29.47
C VAL A 30 21.96 49.84 29.92
N TYR A 31 22.81 50.06 30.93
CA TYR A 31 23.67 49.01 31.48
C TYR A 31 22.90 47.99 32.33
N MET A 32 21.92 48.44 33.13
CA MET A 32 21.01 47.55 33.86
C MET A 32 20.20 46.66 32.91
N TYR A 33 19.71 47.23 31.80
CA TYR A 33 18.91 46.51 30.82
C TYR A 33 19.76 45.51 30.00
N SER A 34 21.02 45.84 29.68
CA SER A 34 21.91 44.93 28.93
C SER A 34 22.30 43.68 29.74
N GLN A 35 22.51 43.82 31.05
CA GLN A 35 22.82 42.70 31.94
C GLN A 35 21.59 41.82 32.21
N TYR A 36 20.41 42.43 32.40
CA TYR A 36 19.15 41.69 32.60
C TYR A 36 18.76 40.87 31.37
N LEU A 37 18.85 41.46 30.16
CA LEU A 37 18.57 40.76 28.91
C LEU A 37 19.54 39.60 28.62
N SER A 38 20.77 39.64 29.14
CA SER A 38 21.80 38.62 28.87
C SER A 38 21.46 37.24 29.44
N GLN A 39 20.79 37.19 30.61
CA GLN A 39 20.35 35.95 31.24
C GLN A 39 19.11 35.37 30.54
N PHE A 40 18.27 36.23 29.95
CA PHE A 40 17.08 35.80 29.20
C PHE A 40 17.36 35.42 27.74
N ARG A 41 18.60 35.59 27.23
CA ARG A 41 18.94 35.21 25.85
C ARG A 41 18.69 33.73 25.58
N ILE A 42 19.18 32.85 26.45
CA ILE A 42 19.03 31.40 26.30
C ILE A 42 17.55 30.97 26.38
N PRO A 43 16.75 31.37 27.38
CA PRO A 43 15.33 31.00 27.41
C PRO A 43 14.50 31.66 26.29
N LEU A 44 14.87 32.86 25.80
CA LEU A 44 14.24 33.45 24.61
C LEU A 44 14.52 32.67 23.34
N ILE A 45 15.76 32.21 23.15
CA ILE A 45 16.14 31.37 22.00
C ILE A 45 15.46 30.00 22.11
N LEU A 46 15.43 29.40 23.29
CA LEU A 46 14.77 28.11 23.51
C LEU A 46 13.25 28.22 23.29
N GLY A 47 12.64 29.32 23.74
CA GLY A 47 11.23 29.63 23.50
C GLY A 47 10.92 29.86 22.02
N SER A 48 11.75 30.62 21.31
CA SER A 48 11.54 30.86 19.87
C SER A 48 11.72 29.58 19.05
N VAL A 49 12.71 28.75 19.38
CA VAL A 49 12.90 27.42 18.75
C VAL A 49 11.69 26.53 19.01
N GLY A 50 11.14 26.52 20.23
CA GLY A 50 9.94 25.77 20.56
C GLY A 50 8.72 26.21 19.74
N VAL A 51 8.51 27.52 19.60
CA VAL A 51 7.41 28.08 18.79
C VAL A 51 7.59 27.72 17.33
N ILE A 52 8.81 27.81 16.79
CA ILE A 52 9.11 27.43 15.40
C ILE A 52 8.84 25.94 15.16
N CYS A 53 9.30 25.06 16.06
CA CYS A 53 9.04 23.62 15.97
C CYS A 53 7.54 23.30 16.05
N PHE A 54 6.79 23.97 16.93
CA PHE A 54 5.35 23.79 17.04
C PHE A 54 4.62 24.22 15.77
N VAL A 55 5.01 25.35 15.17
CA VAL A 55 4.45 25.82 13.90
C VAL A 55 4.76 24.83 12.77
N ILE A 56 5.99 24.32 12.69
CA ILE A 56 6.36 23.29 11.70
C ILE A 56 5.54 22.01 11.90
N PHE A 57 5.37 21.56 13.15
CA PHE A 57 4.55 20.38 13.49
C PHE A 57 3.08 20.54 13.09
N VAL A 58 2.51 21.72 13.32
CA VAL A 58 1.13 22.05 12.91
C VAL A 58 1.01 22.06 11.38
N ILE A 59 1.98 22.65 10.67
CA ILE A 59 1.99 22.65 9.18
C ILE A 59 2.05 21.22 8.64
N ILE A 60 2.90 20.35 9.21
CA ILE A 60 3.01 18.94 8.80
C ILE A 60 1.70 18.18 9.08
N SER A 61 1.08 18.38 10.26
CA SER A 61 -0.17 17.72 10.63
C SER A 61 -1.35 18.12 9.73
N ILE A 62 -1.41 19.38 9.31
CA ILE A 62 -2.43 19.86 8.36
C ILE A 62 -2.22 19.24 6.97
N SER A 63 -0.97 19.12 6.51
CA SER A 63 -0.64 18.50 5.20
C SER A 63 -0.95 17.00 5.13
N ASP A 64 -0.84 16.26 6.24
CA ASP A 64 -1.10 14.81 6.26
C ASP A 64 -2.60 14.48 6.01
N SER A 65 -3.49 15.42 6.35
CA SER A 65 -4.95 15.25 6.18
C SER A 65 -5.41 15.34 4.73
N GLN A 66 -4.65 15.96 3.82
CA GLN A 66 -5.00 16.07 2.40
C GLN A 66 -4.46 14.92 1.53
N LYS A 67 -3.49 14.15 2.03
CA LYS A 67 -2.90 13.02 1.28
C LYS A 67 -3.82 11.79 1.21
N LYS A 68 -4.83 11.72 2.08
CA LYS A 68 -5.76 10.58 2.16
C LYS A 68 -6.94 10.66 1.18
N GLU A 69 -7.30 11.86 0.71
CA GLU A 69 -8.44 12.08 -0.20
C GLU A 69 -8.05 11.99 -1.69
N GLN A 70 -6.77 12.25 -2.03
CA GLN A 70 -6.28 12.10 -3.41
C GLN A 70 -5.99 10.63 -3.81
N LEU A 71 -5.85 9.72 -2.84
CA LEU A 71 -5.67 8.29 -3.15
C LEU A 71 -6.97 7.64 -3.64
N GLU A 72 -8.13 8.17 -3.24
CA GLU A 72 -9.44 7.64 -3.65
C GLU A 72 -9.89 8.24 -4.99
N ASN A 73 -9.72 9.56 -5.19
CA ASN A 73 -10.04 10.22 -6.47
C ASN A 73 -9.03 9.92 -7.59
N GLY A 74 -7.79 9.57 -7.25
CA GLY A 74 -6.80 9.09 -8.22
C GLY A 74 -7.14 7.70 -8.77
N ILE A 75 -7.88 6.87 -8.03
CA ILE A 75 -8.31 5.55 -8.48
C ILE A 75 -9.47 5.67 -9.48
N GLU A 76 -10.35 6.67 -9.37
CA GLU A 76 -11.48 6.82 -10.29
C GLU A 76 -11.07 7.40 -11.66
N ILE A 77 -10.09 8.32 -11.70
CA ILE A 77 -9.58 8.87 -12.98
C ILE A 77 -8.61 7.87 -13.65
N ILE A 78 -7.82 7.13 -12.87
CA ILE A 78 -7.00 6.02 -13.41
C ILE A 78 -7.91 4.85 -13.85
N GLN A 79 -9.06 4.60 -13.24
CA GLN A 79 -9.99 3.58 -13.75
C GLN A 79 -10.74 3.98 -15.02
N LYS A 80 -10.70 5.25 -15.48
CA LYS A 80 -11.33 5.60 -16.75
C LYS A 80 -10.34 5.71 -17.91
N ASP A 81 -9.10 6.12 -17.64
CA ASP A 81 -8.06 6.23 -18.68
C ASP A 81 -6.98 5.12 -18.62
N ALA A 82 -6.90 4.33 -17.54
CA ALA A 82 -6.09 3.11 -17.48
C ALA A 82 -6.91 1.81 -17.60
N VAL A 83 -8.23 1.89 -17.81
CA VAL A 83 -9.04 0.75 -18.28
C VAL A 83 -8.92 0.55 -19.80
N GLU A 84 -8.36 1.51 -20.55
CA GLU A 84 -8.22 1.37 -22.00
C GLU A 84 -6.78 1.10 -22.50
N GLN A 85 -5.76 1.05 -21.64
CA GLN A 85 -4.37 0.91 -22.10
C GLN A 85 -3.48 -0.02 -21.26
N ASN A 86 -4.06 -1.02 -20.57
CA ASN A 86 -3.33 -2.24 -20.19
C ASN A 86 -4.26 -3.44 -19.93
N ASP A 87 -5.27 -3.63 -20.78
CA ASP A 87 -6.15 -4.79 -20.73
C ASP A 87 -6.02 -5.62 -22.02
N GLN A 88 -4.78 -5.76 -22.52
CA GLN A 88 -4.42 -6.96 -23.26
C GLN A 88 -4.29 -8.10 -22.24
N ALA A 89 -5.38 -8.44 -21.56
CA ALA A 89 -5.49 -9.71 -20.87
C ALA A 89 -5.27 -10.77 -21.95
N GLN A 90 -4.05 -11.29 -22.07
CA GLN A 90 -3.75 -12.32 -23.05
C GLN A 90 -4.66 -13.49 -22.71
N MET A 91 -5.50 -13.88 -23.66
CA MET A 91 -6.36 -15.03 -23.48
C MET A 91 -5.54 -16.28 -23.79
N ILE A 92 -5.69 -17.29 -22.95
CA ILE A 92 -5.03 -18.59 -23.07
C ILE A 92 -6.10 -19.67 -23.24
N TYR A 93 -5.78 -20.72 -23.98
CA TYR A 93 -6.66 -21.85 -24.23
C TYR A 93 -6.15 -23.08 -23.50
N ILE A 94 -7.00 -23.67 -22.67
CA ILE A 94 -6.68 -24.88 -21.90
C ILE A 94 -7.67 -25.98 -22.26
N ASP A 95 -7.17 -27.20 -22.49
CA ASP A 95 -7.98 -28.40 -22.69
C ASP A 95 -8.17 -29.14 -21.36
N ILE A 96 -9.43 -29.31 -20.92
CA ILE A 96 -9.78 -30.10 -19.74
C ILE A 96 -10.59 -31.34 -20.14
N GLN A 97 -10.13 -32.52 -19.71
CA GLN A 97 -10.69 -33.81 -20.08
C GLN A 97 -10.82 -34.74 -18.87
N GLY A 98 -11.71 -35.73 -18.96
CA GLY A 98 -11.89 -36.77 -17.96
C GLY A 98 -13.15 -36.58 -17.10
N ALA A 99 -13.08 -36.94 -15.82
CA ALA A 99 -14.18 -36.91 -14.87
C ALA A 99 -14.45 -35.48 -14.33
N VAL A 100 -14.81 -34.58 -15.23
CA VAL A 100 -15.30 -33.22 -14.95
C VAL A 100 -16.70 -33.06 -15.53
N VAL A 101 -17.50 -32.14 -15.00
CA VAL A 101 -18.90 -31.99 -15.42
C VAL A 101 -18.99 -31.63 -16.91
N GLU A 102 -18.19 -30.67 -17.35
CA GLU A 102 -18.16 -30.23 -18.75
C GLU A 102 -16.73 -30.29 -19.33
N PRO A 103 -16.30 -31.43 -19.90
CA PRO A 103 -15.00 -31.54 -20.55
C PRO A 103 -14.98 -30.75 -21.87
N GLY A 104 -13.86 -30.12 -22.18
CA GLY A 104 -13.72 -29.29 -23.38
C GLY A 104 -12.54 -28.34 -23.34
N VAL A 105 -12.49 -27.43 -24.30
CA VAL A 105 -11.47 -26.38 -24.38
C VAL A 105 -12.07 -25.08 -23.85
N TYR A 106 -11.38 -24.45 -22.90
CA TYR A 106 -11.82 -23.21 -22.28
C TYR A 106 -10.85 -22.07 -22.57
N GLU A 107 -11.42 -20.93 -22.90
CA GLU A 107 -10.70 -19.65 -22.96
C GLU A 107 -10.63 -19.06 -21.54
N MET A 108 -9.42 -18.77 -21.07
CA MET A 108 -9.15 -18.23 -19.75
C MET A 108 -8.23 -17.02 -19.86
N LYS A 109 -8.25 -16.13 -18.87
CA LYS A 109 -7.27 -15.04 -18.80
C LYS A 109 -5.90 -15.61 -18.44
N GLN A 110 -4.83 -15.04 -18.99
CA GLN A 110 -3.47 -15.28 -18.53
C GLN A 110 -3.38 -15.05 -17.01
N ASP A 111 -2.57 -15.85 -16.32
CA ASP A 111 -2.45 -15.92 -14.86
C ASP A 111 -3.65 -16.52 -14.10
N SER A 112 -4.70 -16.99 -14.79
CA SER A 112 -5.77 -17.79 -14.15
C SER A 112 -5.20 -19.07 -13.53
N ARG A 113 -5.83 -19.58 -12.48
CA ARG A 113 -5.39 -20.78 -11.77
C ARG A 113 -6.20 -22.01 -12.19
N ILE A 114 -5.67 -23.20 -11.88
CA ILE A 114 -6.35 -24.48 -12.12
C ILE A 114 -7.73 -24.51 -11.46
N ILE A 115 -7.87 -23.96 -10.24
CA ILE A 115 -9.16 -23.86 -9.55
C ILE A 115 -10.19 -23.04 -10.35
N ASP A 116 -9.78 -21.94 -10.98
CA ASP A 116 -10.68 -21.09 -11.75
C ASP A 116 -11.20 -21.82 -13.01
N LEU A 117 -10.37 -22.66 -13.62
CA LEU A 117 -10.76 -23.53 -14.74
C LEU A 117 -11.74 -24.62 -14.30
N LEU A 118 -11.49 -25.23 -13.14
CA LEU A 118 -12.39 -26.24 -12.56
C LEU A 118 -13.75 -25.64 -12.24
N ASP A 119 -13.79 -24.44 -11.65
CA ASP A 119 -15.04 -23.73 -11.38
C ASP A 119 -15.80 -23.43 -12.68
N LYS A 120 -15.08 -23.04 -13.74
CA LYS A 120 -15.67 -22.79 -15.06
C LYS A 120 -16.16 -24.07 -15.75
N ALA A 121 -15.52 -25.20 -15.49
CA ALA A 121 -15.91 -26.53 -16.00
C ALA A 121 -17.01 -27.21 -15.15
N GLY A 122 -17.57 -26.51 -14.15
CA GLY A 122 -18.65 -27.02 -13.29
C GLY A 122 -18.17 -27.87 -12.12
N GLY A 123 -16.86 -27.94 -11.87
CA GLY A 123 -16.23 -28.75 -10.83
C GLY A 123 -15.96 -30.19 -11.26
N TYR A 124 -15.77 -31.06 -10.27
CA TYR A 124 -15.50 -32.48 -10.47
C TYR A 124 -16.78 -33.26 -10.71
N ASP A 125 -16.71 -34.28 -11.57
CA ASP A 125 -17.80 -35.24 -11.73
C ASP A 125 -17.89 -36.17 -10.51
N GLN A 126 -19.04 -36.83 -10.30
CA GLN A 126 -19.26 -37.80 -9.21
C GLN A 126 -18.31 -38.99 -9.30
N GLU A 127 -17.88 -39.32 -10.51
CA GLU A 127 -16.93 -40.39 -10.78
C GLU A 127 -15.47 -39.93 -10.65
N ALA A 128 -15.15 -38.71 -10.23
CA ALA A 128 -13.77 -38.23 -10.15
C ALA A 128 -12.96 -38.82 -8.98
N ASP A 129 -11.69 -39.18 -9.22
CA ASP A 129 -10.78 -39.64 -8.16
C ASP A 129 -10.22 -38.46 -7.34
N LEU A 130 -10.98 -38.04 -6.32
CA LEU A 130 -10.59 -36.96 -5.41
C LEU A 130 -9.26 -37.24 -4.68
N ASN A 131 -8.95 -38.51 -4.38
CA ASN A 131 -7.71 -38.87 -3.69
C ASN A 131 -6.49 -38.68 -4.58
N TRP A 132 -6.62 -39.05 -5.86
CA TRP A 132 -5.57 -38.82 -6.85
C TRP A 132 -5.38 -37.32 -7.10
N ILE A 133 -6.47 -36.56 -7.26
CA ILE A 133 -6.43 -35.12 -7.52
C ILE A 133 -5.70 -34.38 -6.40
N ALA A 134 -6.06 -34.64 -5.14
CA ALA A 134 -5.46 -33.98 -3.98
C ALA A 134 -3.95 -34.26 -3.83
N LYS A 135 -3.44 -35.37 -4.36
CA LYS A 135 -2.03 -35.76 -4.29
C LYS A 135 -1.21 -35.25 -5.47
N ASN A 136 -1.82 -35.13 -6.65
CA ASN A 136 -1.09 -34.92 -7.90
C ASN A 136 -1.32 -33.54 -8.53
N ILE A 137 -2.39 -32.82 -8.15
CA ILE A 137 -2.73 -31.53 -8.74
C ILE A 137 -2.61 -30.42 -7.70
N ASN A 138 -1.86 -29.37 -8.04
CA ASN A 138 -1.84 -28.13 -7.28
C ASN A 138 -2.91 -27.17 -7.82
N GLN A 139 -4.05 -27.08 -7.14
CA GLN A 139 -5.17 -26.22 -7.57
C GLN A 139 -4.82 -24.72 -7.62
N ALA A 140 -3.81 -24.29 -6.85
CA ALA A 140 -3.33 -22.91 -6.84
C ALA A 140 -2.31 -22.60 -7.95
N GLN A 141 -1.91 -23.60 -8.74
CA GLN A 141 -0.99 -23.44 -9.86
C GLN A 141 -1.62 -22.58 -10.95
N LYS A 142 -0.81 -21.69 -11.53
CA LYS A 142 -1.18 -20.87 -12.68
C LYS A 142 -1.27 -21.73 -13.95
N LEU A 143 -2.23 -21.39 -14.80
CA LEU A 143 -2.42 -21.99 -16.11
C LEU A 143 -1.55 -21.30 -17.15
N GLU A 144 -0.97 -22.12 -18.02
CA GLU A 144 -0.21 -21.70 -19.19
C GLU A 144 -1.00 -22.07 -20.45
N ASP A 145 -0.79 -21.33 -21.54
CA ASP A 145 -1.46 -21.58 -22.81
C ASP A 145 -1.13 -22.96 -23.38
N GLY A 146 -2.13 -23.64 -23.94
CA GLY A 146 -1.98 -24.98 -24.49
C GLY A 146 -1.82 -26.09 -23.44
N THR A 147 -2.02 -25.79 -22.16
CA THR A 147 -1.98 -26.81 -21.10
C THR A 147 -3.11 -27.81 -21.29
N LYS A 148 -2.83 -29.09 -21.03
CA LYS A 148 -3.85 -30.14 -20.96
C LYS A 148 -4.01 -30.62 -19.53
N LEU A 149 -5.21 -30.50 -18.98
CA LEU A 149 -5.58 -30.97 -17.66
C LEU A 149 -6.46 -32.22 -17.77
N TYR A 150 -6.01 -33.33 -17.20
CA TYR A 150 -6.78 -34.58 -17.19
C TYR A 150 -7.17 -34.96 -15.77
N ILE A 151 -8.46 -35.22 -15.56
CA ILE A 151 -9.02 -35.63 -14.28
C ILE A 151 -9.42 -37.11 -14.39
N PRO A 152 -8.74 -38.04 -13.69
CA PRO A 152 -9.08 -39.45 -13.76
C PRO A 152 -10.40 -39.73 -13.05
N ALA A 153 -11.14 -40.69 -13.60
CA ALA A 153 -12.25 -41.29 -12.88
C ALA A 153 -11.72 -42.21 -11.77
N ASP A 154 -12.42 -42.22 -10.64
CA ASP A 154 -12.26 -43.14 -9.54
C ASP A 154 -12.43 -44.56 -10.08
N ASN A 155 -11.38 -45.36 -9.95
CA ASN A 155 -11.31 -46.71 -10.53
C ASN A 155 -12.21 -47.73 -9.79
N ARG A 156 -13.24 -47.23 -9.08
CA ARG A 156 -14.32 -48.00 -8.48
C ARG A 156 -15.31 -48.37 -9.57
N TRP A 157 -15.04 -49.48 -10.27
CA TRP A 157 -15.96 -50.07 -11.24
C TRP A 157 -17.41 -50.10 -10.71
N PRO A 158 -18.43 -49.77 -11.54
CA PRO A 158 -19.78 -50.20 -11.23
C PRO A 158 -19.72 -51.71 -11.13
N THR A 159 -19.98 -52.26 -9.94
CA THR A 159 -20.09 -53.70 -9.79
C THR A 159 -21.29 -54.11 -10.62
N ILE A 160 -21.06 -54.56 -11.86
CA ILE A 160 -22.06 -55.28 -12.62
C ILE A 160 -22.44 -56.43 -11.69
N GLN A 161 -23.65 -56.39 -11.14
CA GLN A 161 -24.21 -57.53 -10.42
C GLN A 161 -24.35 -58.64 -11.46
N LEU A 162 -23.29 -59.43 -11.66
CA LEU A 162 -23.33 -60.61 -12.49
C LEU A 162 -24.38 -61.51 -11.83
N ASN A 163 -25.58 -61.54 -12.41
CA ASN A 163 -26.60 -62.47 -12.00
C ASN A 163 -26.02 -63.89 -12.19
N PRO A 164 -25.73 -64.65 -11.11
CA PRO A 164 -25.06 -65.93 -11.23
C PRO A 164 -25.89 -66.96 -12.00
N ARG A 165 -27.16 -66.65 -12.33
CA ARG A 165 -28.04 -67.53 -13.11
C ARG A 165 -27.68 -67.63 -14.60
N VAL A 166 -26.80 -66.77 -15.14
CA VAL A 166 -26.48 -66.75 -16.58
C VAL A 166 -25.09 -67.31 -16.91
N VAL A 167 -24.31 -67.77 -15.92
CA VAL A 167 -23.09 -68.56 -16.19
C VAL A 167 -23.53 -69.97 -16.61
N GLY A 168 -23.92 -70.07 -17.87
CA GLY A 168 -24.28 -71.31 -18.53
C GLY A 168 -23.08 -72.26 -18.54
N LYS A 169 -23.34 -73.49 -18.10
CA LYS A 169 -22.43 -74.64 -18.22
C LYS A 169 -21.96 -74.79 -19.68
N ARG A 170 -20.77 -74.28 -20.03
CA ARG A 170 -20.13 -74.60 -21.31
C ARG A 170 -19.20 -75.80 -21.13
N ASN A 171 -19.83 -76.95 -21.33
CA ASN A 171 -19.36 -78.18 -21.97
C ASN A 171 -17.83 -78.47 -21.95
N SER A 172 -17.43 -79.29 -20.98
CA SER A 172 -16.20 -80.10 -21.05
C SER A 172 -16.39 -81.21 -22.10
N ARG A 173 -16.09 -80.92 -23.38
CA ARG A 173 -16.02 -81.97 -24.40
C ARG A 173 -15.09 -81.60 -25.55
N ARG A 174 -13.98 -82.35 -25.62
CA ARG A 174 -13.06 -82.62 -26.74
C ARG A 174 -12.03 -81.54 -27.06
N GLU A 175 -10.78 -81.88 -26.77
CA GLU A 175 -9.65 -81.75 -27.70
C GLU A 175 -8.57 -82.76 -27.23
N ASP A 176 -8.89 -84.05 -27.36
CA ASP A 176 -7.88 -85.11 -27.44
C ASP A 176 -7.87 -85.56 -28.90
N ILE A 177 -6.93 -85.05 -29.71
CA ILE A 177 -6.35 -85.71 -30.90
C ILE A 177 -4.90 -85.27 -31.00
#